data_AF-A0A838EFZ2-F1
#
_entry.id   AF-A0A838EFZ2-F1
#
_cell.length_a   1.000
_cell.length_b   1.000
_cell.length_c   1.000
_cell.angle_alpha   90.00
_cell.angle_beta   90.00
_cell.angle_gamma   90.00
#
_symmetry.space_group_name_H-M   'P 1'
#
loop_
_entity.id
_entity.type
_entity.pdbx_description
1 polymer ?
#
loop_
_entity_poly.entity_id
_entity_poly.type
_entity_poly.pdbx_seq_one_letter_code
_entity_poly.pdbx_strand_id
1 'polypeptide(L)'
;MLSALPYPSSDSITIFISYAQEDKRWYGKLKRDLTPASRRGAIILLSGEKTPPGISASSFIIRQMDAAQIILLLLSPSFMASDKCMAETEMALHRAQNESVHLIPLMLEKFADTDWEEAELGQLSPLPEDGRFIRSTPVLDTTLVEVAKSILAVVKTLRQNPQVEPLIGYRSLSTPPLAQTRRVQRPHLIQQIYHRLTEPDTSALVLVGMGGIGKSALAALLYEYAEQQRLAGTRSFTGKTLWLQVDATVTLADIIGTIRDEWQLPALNLASMTTAKQLQELSRMLQATQSLIVLDQFEELLDPQTGVAKTGISEWLDMLSTHPFAARFLITARFSPHVTHRATFLQEYEVPPLTLEEGEVFLRPQGSEISEGEMRLAIERCQGHALALLLVSHSKRIIIIEAIWHLCQAKRQREAYTLIVQENLFATLQRWSNNSVLLELYQYLDPSQWKPSPAIAARIYNETGEIYQAIGNWQNAGNNFSRALACFVLARAIAHELAGDNEEELPWVVLRELRLLLGEEALQLLQHDIEARAEQVIEQALIS
;
A
#
# COMPACT_ATOMS: atom_id res chain seq x y z
N MET A 1 22.93 -17.01 -22.44
CA MET A 1 23.44 -15.64 -22.60
C MET A 1 22.28 -14.68 -22.83
N LEU A 2 21.57 -14.32 -21.77
CA LEU A 2 20.63 -13.19 -21.78
C LEU A 2 21.41 -11.99 -21.24
N SER A 3 21.50 -10.94 -22.05
CA SER A 3 22.29 -9.74 -21.81
C SER A 3 21.88 -9.05 -20.51
N ALA A 4 22.87 -8.82 -19.66
CA ALA A 4 22.79 -7.98 -18.47
C ALA A 4 22.15 -6.63 -18.80
N LEU A 5 21.21 -6.20 -17.95
CA LEU A 5 20.93 -4.78 -17.79
C LEU A 5 22.28 -4.09 -17.48
N PRO A 6 22.59 -2.93 -18.10
CA PRO A 6 23.82 -2.22 -17.78
C PRO A 6 23.75 -1.82 -16.31
N TYR A 7 24.56 -2.47 -15.47
CA TYR A 7 24.76 -2.03 -14.10
C TYR A 7 25.30 -0.58 -14.15
N PRO A 8 24.67 0.38 -13.46
CA PRO A 8 25.15 1.76 -13.44
C PRO A 8 26.58 1.81 -12.91
N SER A 9 27.46 2.51 -13.62
CA SER A 9 28.67 3.05 -13.00
C SER A 9 28.25 4.11 -11.99
N SER A 10 28.95 4.21 -10.86
CA SER A 10 28.67 5.10 -9.70
C SER A 10 28.51 6.59 -10.03
N ASP A 11 28.88 6.99 -11.25
CA ASP A 11 28.88 8.38 -11.72
C ASP A 11 27.71 8.72 -12.66
N SER A 12 26.82 7.77 -12.94
CA SER A 12 25.72 7.93 -13.91
C SER A 12 24.37 8.19 -13.23
N ILE A 13 23.60 9.15 -13.74
CA ILE A 13 22.26 9.49 -13.23
C ILE A 13 21.20 8.72 -14.03
N THR A 14 20.37 7.94 -13.34
CA THR A 14 19.27 7.19 -13.93
C THR A 14 18.04 8.08 -14.04
N ILE A 15 17.48 8.15 -15.24
CA ILE A 15 16.30 8.94 -15.58
C ILE A 15 15.21 7.98 -16.06
N PHE A 16 14.09 7.95 -15.37
CA PHE A 16 12.88 7.26 -15.83
C PHE A 16 11.97 8.23 -16.56
N ILE A 17 11.44 7.82 -17.71
CA ILE A 17 10.52 8.65 -18.50
C ILE A 17 9.17 7.94 -18.61
N SER A 18 8.15 8.54 -18.01
CA SER A 18 6.75 8.14 -18.16
C SER A 18 6.08 8.94 -19.28
N TYR A 19 5.31 8.26 -20.12
CA TYR A 19 4.59 8.85 -21.23
C TYR A 19 3.44 7.93 -21.71
N ALA A 20 2.40 8.52 -22.29
CA ALA A 20 1.32 7.78 -22.95
C ALA A 20 1.78 7.16 -24.27
N GLN A 21 1.23 6.02 -24.67
CA GLN A 21 1.67 5.30 -25.87
C GLN A 21 1.56 6.17 -27.15
N GLU A 22 0.56 7.04 -27.20
CA GLU A 22 0.27 8.03 -28.25
C GLU A 22 1.38 9.08 -28.37
N ASP A 23 2.11 9.31 -27.27
CA ASP A 23 3.17 10.31 -27.15
C ASP A 23 4.57 9.75 -27.42
N LYS A 24 4.67 8.47 -27.79
CA LYS A 24 5.93 7.77 -28.06
C LYS A 24 6.85 8.50 -29.03
N ARG A 25 6.29 9.21 -30.02
CA ARG A 25 7.07 10.02 -30.96
C ARG A 25 7.88 11.13 -30.26
N TRP A 26 7.34 11.71 -29.19
CA TRP A 26 7.95 12.78 -28.40
C TRP A 26 9.04 12.25 -27.48
N TYR A 27 8.77 11.13 -26.79
CA TYR A 27 9.79 10.37 -26.10
C TYR A 27 10.97 10.04 -27.04
N GLY A 28 10.69 9.59 -28.27
CA GLY A 28 11.72 9.28 -29.26
C GLY A 28 12.58 10.48 -29.66
N LYS A 29 12.00 11.68 -29.77
CA LYS A 29 12.75 12.92 -30.03
C LYS A 29 13.62 13.31 -28.83
N LEU A 30 13.03 13.37 -27.63
CA LEU A 30 13.77 13.70 -26.41
C LEU A 30 14.91 12.70 -26.12
N LYS A 31 14.66 11.40 -26.31
CA LYS A 31 15.66 10.34 -26.19
C LYS A 31 16.83 10.57 -27.15
N ARG A 32 16.57 11.03 -28.37
CA ARG A 32 17.62 11.33 -29.35
C ARG A 32 18.55 12.43 -28.84
N ASP A 33 17.99 13.48 -28.27
CA ASP A 33 18.75 14.62 -27.74
C ASP A 33 19.53 14.28 -26.45
N LEU A 34 19.02 13.33 -25.66
CA LEU A 34 19.69 12.81 -24.46
C LEU A 34 20.71 11.69 -24.74
N THR A 35 20.64 11.05 -25.91
CA THR A 35 21.54 9.94 -26.30
C THR A 35 23.04 10.27 -26.20
N PRO A 36 23.53 11.47 -26.60
CA PRO A 36 24.94 11.82 -26.44
C PRO A 36 25.42 11.80 -24.98
N ALA A 37 24.58 12.18 -24.02
CA ALA A 37 24.91 12.10 -22.60
C ALA A 37 24.92 10.65 -22.10
N SER A 38 23.98 9.83 -22.57
CA SER A 38 23.94 8.40 -22.24
C SER A 38 25.17 7.65 -22.77
N ARG A 39 25.60 7.91 -24.02
CA ARG A 39 26.82 7.33 -24.60
C ARG A 39 28.10 7.68 -23.84
N ARG A 40 28.13 8.83 -23.16
CA ARG A 40 29.25 9.27 -22.31
C ARG A 40 29.16 8.74 -20.88
N GLY A 41 28.18 7.87 -20.58
CA GLY A 41 27.96 7.32 -19.25
C GLY A 41 27.46 8.33 -18.22
N ALA A 42 27.00 9.52 -18.64
CA ALA A 42 26.50 10.53 -17.71
C ALA A 42 25.08 10.21 -17.23
N ILE A 43 24.28 9.53 -18.06
CA ILE A 43 22.90 9.17 -17.74
C ILE A 43 22.54 7.76 -18.23
N ILE A 44 21.58 7.14 -17.54
CA ILE A 44 20.89 5.92 -17.98
C ILE A 44 19.43 6.28 -18.22
N LEU A 45 18.91 5.94 -19.41
CA LEU A 45 17.52 6.22 -19.78
C LEU A 45 16.68 4.96 -19.61
N LEU A 46 15.73 5.02 -18.68
CA LEU A 46 14.72 4.02 -18.41
C LEU A 46 13.34 4.50 -18.90
N SER A 47 12.46 3.57 -19.19
CA SER A 47 11.10 3.85 -19.65
C SER A 47 10.25 2.59 -19.52
N GLY A 48 8.94 2.76 -19.37
CA GLY A 48 7.95 1.66 -19.34
C GLY A 48 7.79 0.87 -20.64
N GLU A 49 8.76 0.92 -21.57
CA GLU A 49 8.74 0.10 -22.79
C GLU A 49 9.46 -1.23 -22.60
N LYS A 50 8.76 -2.30 -22.98
CA LYS A 50 9.23 -3.69 -23.07
C LYS A 50 9.69 -4.28 -21.73
N THR A 51 8.71 -4.73 -20.97
CA THR A 51 8.89 -5.76 -19.95
C THR A 51 9.50 -7.01 -20.59
N PRO A 52 10.59 -7.57 -20.04
CA PRO A 52 11.14 -8.84 -20.51
C PRO A 52 10.09 -9.96 -20.42
N PRO A 53 10.05 -10.90 -21.38
CA PRO A 53 9.16 -12.05 -21.30
C PRO A 53 9.34 -12.82 -19.98
N GLY A 54 8.23 -13.13 -19.30
CA GLY A 54 8.23 -13.83 -18.02
C GLY A 54 8.36 -12.94 -16.77
N ILE A 55 8.46 -11.61 -16.92
CA ILE A 55 8.45 -10.66 -15.80
C ILE A 55 7.10 -9.92 -15.77
N SER A 56 6.54 -9.71 -14.56
CA SER A 56 5.32 -8.93 -14.40
C SER A 56 5.58 -7.45 -14.72
N ALA A 57 4.74 -6.86 -15.59
CA ALA A 57 4.89 -5.49 -16.06
C ALA A 57 4.86 -4.47 -14.90
N SER A 58 4.01 -4.67 -13.90
CA SER A 58 3.93 -3.80 -12.72
C SER A 58 5.23 -3.85 -11.91
N SER A 59 5.71 -5.06 -11.59
CA SER A 59 6.95 -5.24 -10.82
C SER A 59 8.19 -4.69 -11.53
N PHE A 60 8.20 -4.70 -12.87
CA PHE A 60 9.30 -4.18 -13.66
C PHE A 60 9.31 -2.66 -13.70
N ILE A 61 8.13 -2.03 -13.83
CA ILE A 61 8.00 -0.57 -13.80
C ILE A 61 8.40 -0.03 -12.42
N ILE A 62 7.91 -0.65 -11.34
CA ILE A 62 8.27 -0.27 -9.97
C ILE A 62 9.79 -0.27 -9.80
N ARG A 63 10.48 -1.35 -10.18
CA ARG A 63 11.95 -1.43 -10.09
C ARG A 63 12.69 -0.37 -10.91
N GLN A 64 12.17 -0.02 -12.09
CA GLN A 64 12.78 1.03 -12.92
C GLN A 64 12.56 2.41 -12.33
N MET A 65 11.38 2.64 -11.74
CA MET A 65 11.09 3.88 -11.03
C MET A 65 12.02 3.97 -9.83
N ASP A 66 12.04 2.98 -8.93
CA ASP A 66 12.90 2.96 -7.72
C ASP A 66 14.38 3.25 -8.02
N ALA A 67 14.90 2.75 -9.15
CA ALA A 67 16.28 2.99 -9.56
C ALA A 67 16.56 4.43 -10.07
N ALA A 68 15.53 5.20 -10.41
CA ALA A 68 15.66 6.52 -11.01
C ALA A 68 15.88 7.62 -9.96
N GLN A 69 16.84 8.51 -10.25
CA GLN A 69 17.07 9.76 -9.50
C GLN A 69 16.33 10.95 -10.13
N ILE A 70 15.96 10.84 -11.40
CA ILE A 70 15.09 11.82 -12.08
C ILE A 70 13.91 11.05 -12.69
N ILE A 71 12.69 11.52 -12.45
CA ILE A 71 11.48 11.03 -13.11
C ILE A 71 10.91 12.14 -13.98
N LEU A 72 10.73 11.87 -15.26
CA LEU A 72 10.14 12.80 -16.24
C LEU A 72 8.73 12.34 -16.60
N LEU A 73 7.74 13.21 -16.41
CA LEU A 73 6.34 12.98 -16.78
C LEU A 73 5.98 13.79 -18.02
N LEU A 74 5.73 13.12 -19.15
CA LEU A 74 5.37 13.77 -20.42
C LEU A 74 3.86 14.08 -20.45
N LEU A 75 3.47 15.23 -19.88
CA LEU A 75 2.08 15.60 -19.66
C LEU A 75 1.39 16.05 -20.96
N SER A 76 0.30 15.37 -21.29
CA SER A 76 -0.56 15.63 -22.45
C SER A 76 -1.99 15.15 -22.15
N PRO A 77 -3.00 15.49 -22.97
CA PRO A 77 -4.34 14.91 -22.82
C PRO A 77 -4.35 13.37 -22.81
N SER A 78 -3.50 12.73 -23.62
CA SER A 78 -3.39 11.26 -23.66
C SER A 78 -2.71 10.69 -22.41
N PHE A 79 -1.80 11.44 -21.80
CA PHE A 79 -1.18 11.08 -20.52
C PHE A 79 -2.21 11.10 -19.40
N MET A 80 -2.98 12.18 -19.29
CA MET A 80 -4.00 12.33 -18.25
C MET A 80 -5.13 11.30 -18.37
N ALA A 81 -5.44 10.85 -19.59
CA ALA A 81 -6.46 9.82 -19.84
C ALA A 81 -5.97 8.37 -19.66
N SER A 82 -4.70 8.15 -19.29
CA SER A 82 -4.09 6.82 -19.19
C SER A 82 -3.98 6.37 -17.74
N ASP A 83 -4.78 5.38 -17.33
CA ASP A 83 -4.75 4.79 -15.96
C ASP A 83 -3.34 4.36 -15.55
N LYS A 84 -2.56 3.83 -16.49
CA LYS A 84 -1.17 3.45 -16.29
C LYS A 84 -0.31 4.66 -15.91
N CYS A 85 -0.45 5.76 -16.64
CA CYS A 85 0.33 6.99 -16.42
C CYS A 85 -0.08 7.67 -15.12
N MET A 86 -1.36 7.62 -14.76
CA MET A 86 -1.85 8.11 -13.47
C MET A 86 -1.29 7.30 -12.30
N ALA A 87 -1.30 5.97 -12.38
CA ALA A 87 -0.68 5.11 -11.37
C ALA A 87 0.83 5.34 -11.23
N GLU A 88 1.56 5.53 -12.33
CA GLU A 88 2.98 5.91 -12.31
C GLU A 88 3.20 7.31 -11.70
N THR A 89 2.26 8.25 -11.92
CA THR A 89 2.33 9.61 -11.36
C THR A 89 2.17 9.60 -9.84
N GLU A 90 1.21 8.84 -9.31
CA GLU A 90 1.03 8.67 -7.86
C GLU A 90 2.28 8.06 -7.21
N MET A 91 2.87 7.03 -7.83
CA MET A 91 4.12 6.44 -7.36
C MET A 91 5.26 7.46 -7.36
N ALA A 92 5.38 8.27 -8.42
CA ALA A 92 6.42 9.28 -8.53
C ALA A 92 6.25 10.41 -7.50
N LEU A 93 5.02 10.85 -7.23
CA LEU A 93 4.71 11.85 -6.21
C LEU A 93 5.01 11.32 -4.80
N HIS A 94 4.56 10.10 -4.49
CA HIS A 94 4.86 9.46 -3.21
C HIS A 94 6.37 9.35 -2.97
N ARG A 95 7.15 9.04 -4.02
CA ARG A 95 8.61 9.03 -3.94
C ARG A 95 9.22 10.42 -3.82
N ALA A 96 8.70 11.44 -4.52
CA ALA A 96 9.20 12.80 -4.40
C ALA A 96 8.96 13.40 -3.01
N GLN A 97 7.89 12.98 -2.32
CA GLN A 97 7.57 13.42 -0.95
C GLN A 97 8.38 12.70 0.12
N ASN A 98 8.69 11.42 -0.08
CA ASN A 98 9.33 10.56 0.94
C ASN A 98 10.81 10.23 0.65
N GLU A 99 11.32 10.56 -0.54
CA GLU A 99 12.68 10.26 -1.01
C GLU A 99 13.30 11.44 -1.80
N SER A 100 14.61 11.38 -2.07
CA SER A 100 15.34 12.40 -2.84
C SER A 100 15.27 12.18 -4.38
N VAL A 101 14.07 11.99 -4.95
CA VAL A 101 13.90 11.89 -6.41
C VAL A 101 13.48 13.24 -7.02
N HIS A 102 14.12 13.63 -8.13
CA HIS A 102 13.73 14.84 -8.86
C HIS A 102 12.60 14.52 -9.83
N LEU A 103 11.37 14.84 -9.43
CA LEU A 103 10.19 14.74 -10.29
C LEU A 103 10.05 16.00 -11.14
N ILE A 104 10.04 15.84 -12.46
CA ILE A 104 10.00 16.94 -13.42
C ILE A 104 8.81 16.74 -14.37
N PRO A 105 7.75 17.55 -14.22
CA PRO A 105 6.69 17.65 -15.20
C PRO A 105 7.20 18.22 -16.52
N LEU A 106 6.84 17.62 -17.65
CA LEU A 106 7.22 18.09 -18.98
C LEU A 106 5.95 18.34 -19.81
N MET A 107 5.64 19.61 -20.05
CA MET A 107 4.38 20.07 -20.64
C MET A 107 4.39 19.85 -22.16
N LEU A 108 3.86 18.72 -22.64
CA LEU A 108 3.78 18.45 -24.08
C LEU A 108 2.66 19.24 -24.75
N GLU A 109 1.46 19.22 -24.20
CA GLU A 109 0.25 19.79 -24.80
C GLU A 109 -0.70 20.28 -23.73
N LYS A 110 -1.49 21.32 -24.05
CA LYS A 110 -2.52 21.84 -23.15
C LYS A 110 -3.61 20.79 -22.97
N PHE A 111 -3.96 20.51 -21.72
CA PHE A 111 -5.11 19.69 -21.34
C PHE A 111 -6.11 20.55 -20.57
N ALA A 112 -7.38 20.14 -20.59
CA ALA A 112 -8.51 20.96 -20.12
C ALA A 112 -8.80 20.84 -18.62
N ASP A 113 -7.91 20.18 -17.88
CA ASP A 113 -8.07 20.02 -16.44
C ASP A 113 -7.72 21.33 -15.74
N THR A 114 -8.62 21.86 -14.92
CA THR A 114 -8.44 23.13 -14.21
C THR A 114 -7.76 22.94 -12.85
N ASP A 115 -7.71 21.71 -12.35
CA ASP A 115 -7.35 21.43 -10.96
C ASP A 115 -5.90 20.93 -10.82
N TRP A 116 -5.22 20.59 -11.93
CA TRP A 116 -3.82 20.11 -11.86
C TRP A 116 -2.83 21.20 -11.41
N GLU A 117 -3.14 22.48 -11.65
CA GLU A 117 -2.36 23.63 -11.19
C GLU A 117 -2.43 23.77 -9.65
N GLU A 118 -3.54 23.34 -9.04
CA GLU A 118 -3.75 23.33 -7.58
C GLU A 118 -3.31 22.00 -6.93
N ALA A 119 -3.24 20.91 -7.71
CA ALA A 119 -2.76 19.61 -7.27
C ALA A 119 -1.25 19.60 -6.96
N GLU A 120 -0.80 18.57 -6.23
CA GLU A 120 0.62 18.39 -5.85
C GLU A 120 1.58 18.42 -7.05
N LEU A 121 1.09 18.03 -8.24
CA LEU A 121 1.86 18.08 -9.48
C LEU A 121 2.08 19.51 -10.01
N GLY A 122 1.12 20.42 -9.80
CA GLY A 122 1.18 21.84 -10.20
C GLY A 122 2.13 22.68 -9.34
N GLN A 123 2.48 22.19 -8.15
CA GLN A 123 3.45 22.84 -7.25
C GLN A 123 4.92 22.60 -7.67
N LEU A 124 5.16 21.70 -8.63
CA LEU A 124 6.50 21.38 -9.15
C LEU A 124 6.86 22.32 -10.31
N SER A 125 8.14 22.69 -10.42
CA SER A 125 8.65 23.48 -11.55
C SER A 125 8.61 22.65 -12.84
N PRO A 126 7.76 23.01 -13.84
CA PRO A 126 7.64 22.25 -15.07
C PRO A 126 8.74 22.61 -16.08
N LEU A 127 8.94 21.75 -17.07
CA LEU A 127 9.68 22.05 -18.29
C LEU A 127 8.75 22.16 -19.50
N PRO A 128 8.95 23.15 -20.38
CA PRO A 128 9.89 24.27 -20.29
C PRO A 128 9.62 25.21 -19.10
N GLU A 129 10.66 25.87 -18.57
CA GLU A 129 10.59 26.72 -17.35
C GLU A 129 9.58 27.88 -17.45
N ASP A 130 9.25 28.29 -18.67
CA ASP A 130 8.27 29.35 -18.95
C ASP A 130 6.82 28.83 -19.02
N GLY A 131 6.59 27.56 -18.72
CA GLY A 131 5.28 26.92 -18.68
C GLY A 131 4.64 26.70 -20.07
N ARG A 132 5.36 26.95 -21.17
CA ARG A 132 4.80 26.76 -22.53
C ARG A 132 4.71 25.30 -22.92
N PHE A 133 3.66 24.93 -23.65
CA PHE A 133 3.52 23.57 -24.16
C PHE A 133 4.41 23.33 -25.39
N ILE A 134 5.21 22.26 -25.37
CA ILE A 134 6.19 21.94 -26.43
C ILE A 134 5.51 21.82 -27.81
N ARG A 135 4.31 21.27 -27.90
CA ARG A 135 3.57 21.15 -29.17
C ARG A 135 3.07 22.48 -29.74
N SER A 136 2.91 23.49 -28.88
CA SER A 136 2.37 24.80 -29.27
C SER A 136 3.46 25.79 -29.70
N THR A 137 4.73 25.45 -29.53
CA THR A 137 5.84 26.34 -29.89
C THR A 137 6.11 26.39 -31.40
N PRO A 138 6.33 27.58 -31.97
CA PRO A 138 6.60 27.74 -33.40
C PRO A 138 7.97 27.18 -33.83
N VAL A 139 8.89 26.96 -32.89
CA VAL A 139 10.24 26.42 -33.15
C VAL A 139 10.49 25.18 -32.30
N LEU A 140 9.78 24.12 -32.64
CA LEU A 140 9.67 22.90 -31.84
C LEU A 140 11.00 22.19 -31.54
N ASP A 141 11.89 22.07 -32.54
CA ASP A 141 13.17 21.37 -32.36
C ASP A 141 14.12 22.17 -31.45
N THR A 142 14.06 23.51 -31.46
CA THR A 142 14.87 24.31 -30.53
C THR A 142 14.36 24.19 -29.10
N THR A 143 13.04 24.15 -28.90
CA THR A 143 12.43 23.97 -27.57
C THR A 143 12.78 22.60 -26.97
N LEU A 144 12.75 21.52 -27.76
CA LEU A 144 13.18 20.19 -27.27
C LEU A 144 14.67 20.16 -26.88
N VAL A 145 15.52 20.86 -27.63
CA VAL A 145 16.94 21.00 -27.29
C VAL A 145 17.14 21.79 -25.99
N GLU A 146 16.36 22.84 -25.75
CA GLU A 146 16.37 23.61 -24.51
C GLU A 146 15.92 22.77 -23.31
N VAL A 147 14.85 21.99 -23.48
CA VAL A 147 14.38 21.04 -22.46
C VAL A 147 15.47 20.00 -22.14
N ALA A 148 16.10 19.42 -23.17
CA ALA A 148 17.20 18.47 -22.98
C ALA A 148 18.40 19.11 -22.26
N LYS A 149 18.76 20.37 -22.59
CA LYS A 149 19.82 21.12 -21.88
C LYS A 149 19.47 21.33 -20.41
N SER A 150 18.22 21.66 -20.10
CA SER A 150 17.74 21.88 -18.74
C SER A 150 17.80 20.60 -17.91
N ILE A 151 17.35 19.47 -18.48
CA ILE A 151 17.50 18.14 -17.87
C ILE A 151 18.98 17.83 -17.59
N LEU A 152 19.87 18.12 -18.54
CA LEU A 152 21.31 17.89 -18.37
C LEU A 152 21.95 18.83 -17.33
N ALA A 153 21.39 20.02 -17.10
CA ALA A 153 21.81 20.91 -16.02
C ALA A 153 21.43 20.34 -14.65
N VAL A 154 20.24 19.76 -14.51
CA VAL A 154 19.84 19.00 -13.31
C VAL A 154 20.79 17.83 -13.08
N VAL A 155 21.05 17.02 -14.11
CA VAL A 155 22.04 15.92 -14.06
C VAL A 155 23.41 16.42 -13.60
N LYS A 156 23.88 17.55 -14.13
CA LYS A 156 25.17 18.13 -13.73
C LYS A 156 25.17 18.56 -12.26
N THR A 157 24.08 19.15 -11.78
CA THR A 157 23.91 19.56 -10.38
C THR A 157 23.95 18.35 -9.45
N LEU A 158 23.20 17.29 -9.77
CA LEU A 158 23.19 16.03 -9.02
C LEU A 158 24.57 15.36 -8.98
N ARG A 159 25.35 15.48 -10.06
CA ARG A 159 26.72 14.94 -10.12
C ARG A 159 27.75 15.80 -9.40
N GLN A 160 27.55 17.12 -9.30
CA GLN A 160 28.49 18.07 -8.69
C GLN A 160 28.25 18.32 -7.21
N ASN A 161 27.01 18.12 -6.76
CA ASN A 161 26.63 18.20 -5.36
C ASN A 161 26.13 16.82 -4.91
N PRO A 162 27.02 15.86 -4.61
CA PRO A 162 26.64 14.53 -4.14
C PRO A 162 25.92 14.53 -2.77
N GLN A 163 25.68 15.72 -2.19
CA GLN A 163 24.78 15.95 -1.05
C GLN A 163 23.29 15.83 -1.43
N VAL A 164 22.93 15.86 -2.72
CA VAL A 164 21.75 15.11 -3.16
C VAL A 164 22.20 13.68 -3.28
N GLU A 165 22.36 13.06 -2.12
CA GLU A 165 22.54 11.62 -2.02
C GLU A 165 21.41 10.99 -2.84
N PRO A 166 21.67 9.94 -3.64
CA PRO A 166 20.66 8.92 -3.72
C PRO A 166 20.51 8.46 -2.27
N LEU A 167 19.52 9.01 -1.56
CA LEU A 167 18.82 8.22 -0.58
C LEU A 167 18.33 7.04 -1.42
N ILE A 168 19.14 5.99 -1.49
CA ILE A 168 18.61 4.64 -1.50
C ILE A 168 17.70 4.69 -0.30
N GLY A 169 16.41 4.94 -0.53
CA GLY A 169 15.41 5.04 0.51
C GLY A 169 15.42 3.69 1.18
N TYR A 170 16.27 3.53 2.18
CA TYR A 170 16.23 2.38 3.02
C TYR A 170 14.84 2.41 3.65
N ARG A 171 14.16 1.27 3.57
CA ARG A 171 12.74 1.19 3.89
C ARG A 171 12.50 1.79 5.26
N SER A 172 11.53 2.70 5.37
CA SER A 172 11.12 3.22 6.66
C SER A 172 10.73 2.07 7.59
N LEU A 173 11.15 2.15 8.86
CA LEU A 173 10.72 1.21 9.88
C LEU A 173 9.19 1.11 9.87
N SER A 174 8.69 -0.12 9.86
CA SER A 174 7.25 -0.36 9.86
C SER A 174 6.76 -0.39 11.31
N THR A 175 5.50 -0.05 11.53
CA THR A 175 4.90 -0.21 12.86
C THR A 175 4.46 -1.66 13.06
N PRO A 176 4.70 -2.27 14.23
CA PRO A 176 4.20 -3.61 14.52
C PRO A 176 2.65 -3.61 14.51
N PRO A 177 1.99 -4.69 14.08
CA PRO A 177 0.54 -4.77 13.95
C PRO A 177 -0.18 -4.89 15.31
N LEU A 178 -0.02 -3.91 16.21
CA LEU A 178 -0.48 -3.98 17.62
C LEU A 178 -2.00 -3.88 17.82
N ALA A 179 -2.74 -3.32 16.85
CA ALA A 179 -4.18 -3.06 16.99
C ALA A 179 -5.02 -4.34 17.11
N GLN A 180 -4.59 -5.45 16.50
CA GLN A 180 -5.30 -6.73 16.50
C GLN A 180 -4.72 -7.74 17.51
N THR A 181 -3.50 -7.55 17.98
CA THR A 181 -2.73 -8.55 18.75
C THR A 181 -2.96 -8.50 20.25
N ARG A 182 -3.42 -7.36 20.79
CA ARG A 182 -3.65 -7.16 22.23
C ARG A 182 -4.76 -8.00 22.85
N ARG A 183 -5.55 -8.72 22.04
CA ARG A 183 -6.65 -9.57 22.53
C ARG A 183 -6.14 -10.84 23.21
N VAL A 184 -5.16 -11.50 22.61
CA VAL A 184 -4.57 -12.74 23.15
C VAL A 184 -3.11 -12.44 23.51
N GLN A 185 -2.86 -12.18 24.79
CA GLN A 185 -1.58 -11.60 25.24
C GLN A 185 -0.46 -12.62 25.50
N ARG A 186 -0.76 -13.94 25.55
CA ARG A 186 0.24 -15.03 25.63
C ARG A 186 1.47 -14.76 26.55
N PRO A 187 1.29 -14.29 27.81
CA PRO A 187 2.40 -13.76 28.62
C PRO A 187 3.51 -14.78 28.91
N HIS A 188 3.15 -16.05 29.13
CA HIS A 188 4.13 -17.11 29.38
C HIS A 188 5.02 -17.39 28.16
N LEU A 189 4.43 -17.42 26.96
CA LEU A 189 5.17 -17.61 25.70
C LEU A 189 6.12 -16.44 25.45
N ILE A 190 5.65 -15.20 25.68
CA ILE A 190 6.47 -13.99 25.55
C ILE A 190 7.67 -14.06 26.48
N GLN A 191 7.47 -14.36 27.76
CA GLN A 191 8.55 -14.46 28.74
C GLN A 191 9.56 -15.55 28.38
N GLN A 192 9.07 -16.71 27.93
CA GLN A 192 9.91 -17.83 27.52
C GLN A 192 10.78 -17.48 26.31
N ILE A 193 10.19 -16.90 25.26
CA ILE A 193 10.91 -16.54 24.03
C ILE A 193 11.87 -15.38 24.31
N TYR A 194 11.44 -14.40 25.11
CA TYR A 194 12.30 -13.29 25.51
C TYR A 194 13.52 -13.78 26.29
N HIS A 195 13.36 -14.72 27.23
CA HIS A 195 14.50 -15.33 27.93
C HIS A 195 15.51 -15.92 26.95
N ARG A 196 15.06 -16.76 26.00
CA ARG A 196 15.91 -17.34 24.96
C ARG A 196 16.63 -16.29 24.12
N LEU A 197 15.92 -15.25 23.69
CA LEU A 197 16.51 -14.13 22.93
C LEU A 197 17.63 -13.40 23.71
N THR A 198 17.61 -13.45 25.03
CA THR A 198 18.63 -12.81 25.88
C THR A 198 19.80 -13.74 26.24
N GLU A 199 19.73 -15.03 25.91
CA GLU A 199 20.81 -15.98 26.18
C GLU A 199 22.05 -15.69 25.31
N PRO A 200 23.27 -15.90 25.84
CA PRO A 200 24.51 -15.57 25.14
C PRO A 200 24.70 -16.35 23.82
N ASP A 201 24.10 -17.54 23.72
CA ASP A 201 24.18 -18.45 22.59
C ASP A 201 23.08 -18.22 21.52
N THR A 202 22.29 -17.14 21.60
CA THR A 202 21.20 -16.89 20.65
C THR A 202 21.41 -15.61 19.86
N SER A 203 21.99 -15.63 18.66
CA SER A 203 22.06 -14.43 17.80
C SER A 203 20.74 -14.15 17.07
N ALA A 204 20.01 -15.20 16.72
CA ALA A 204 18.73 -15.11 16.05
C ALA A 204 17.77 -16.20 16.54
N LEU A 205 16.49 -15.87 16.64
CA LEU A 205 15.42 -16.81 16.92
C LEU A 205 14.36 -16.69 15.82
N VAL A 206 14.07 -17.80 15.16
CA VAL A 206 13.11 -17.88 14.06
C VAL A 206 11.79 -18.45 14.60
N LEU A 207 10.74 -17.62 14.59
CA LEU A 207 9.36 -18.08 14.80
C LEU A 207 8.89 -18.77 13.54
N VAL A 208 8.71 -20.09 13.61
CA VAL A 208 8.25 -20.93 12.50
C VAL A 208 6.82 -21.41 12.74
N GLY A 209 6.10 -21.73 11.65
CA GLY A 209 4.75 -22.25 11.73
C GLY A 209 3.92 -21.90 10.50
N MET A 210 2.76 -22.55 10.37
CA MET A 210 1.88 -22.37 9.21
C MET A 210 1.42 -20.92 9.03
N GLY A 211 1.03 -20.57 7.79
CA GLY A 211 0.48 -19.25 7.47
C GLY A 211 -0.77 -18.95 8.32
N GLY A 212 -0.83 -17.77 8.92
CA GLY A 212 -2.00 -17.37 9.73
C GLY A 212 -2.10 -18.00 11.13
N ILE A 213 -1.07 -18.70 11.61
CA ILE A 213 -1.03 -19.24 12.99
C ILE A 213 -0.85 -18.15 14.07
N GLY A 214 -0.39 -16.95 13.68
CA GLY A 214 -0.17 -15.82 14.60
C GLY A 214 1.30 -15.48 14.89
N LYS A 215 2.24 -15.83 14.00
CA LYS A 215 3.68 -15.51 14.17
C LYS A 215 3.94 -14.00 14.28
N SER A 216 3.48 -13.21 13.30
CA SER A 216 3.61 -11.75 13.31
C SER A 216 2.90 -11.11 14.50
N ALA A 217 1.79 -11.70 14.95
CA ALA A 217 1.09 -11.28 16.15
C ALA A 217 1.92 -11.48 17.42
N LEU A 218 2.51 -12.67 17.58
CA LEU A 218 3.39 -12.98 18.71
C LEU A 218 4.68 -12.14 18.67
N ALA A 219 5.25 -11.92 17.49
CA ALA A 219 6.42 -11.05 17.32
C ALA A 219 6.12 -9.60 17.72
N ALA A 220 4.93 -9.08 17.42
CA ALA A 220 4.50 -7.75 17.83
C ALA A 220 4.37 -7.62 19.36
N LEU A 221 3.88 -8.67 20.03
CA LEU A 221 3.82 -8.70 21.49
C LEU A 221 5.22 -8.80 22.13
N LEU A 222 6.13 -9.56 21.52
CA LEU A 222 7.54 -9.63 21.93
C LEU A 222 8.26 -8.29 21.75
N TYR A 223 7.98 -7.59 20.64
CA TYR A 223 8.46 -6.23 20.41
C TYR A 223 8.03 -5.27 21.52
N GLU A 224 6.72 -5.27 21.86
CA GLU A 224 6.18 -4.41 22.91
C GLU A 224 6.78 -4.76 24.28
N TYR A 225 6.90 -6.04 24.60
CA TYR A 225 7.53 -6.50 25.83
C TYR A 225 9.01 -6.10 25.93
N ALA A 226 9.78 -6.22 24.84
CA ALA A 226 11.18 -5.82 24.80
C ALA A 226 11.36 -4.32 25.02
N GLU A 227 10.52 -3.48 24.41
CA GLU A 227 10.53 -2.03 24.65
C GLU A 227 10.15 -1.67 26.08
N GLN A 228 9.15 -2.35 26.67
CA GLN A 228 8.79 -2.17 28.07
C GLN A 228 9.96 -2.50 29.01
N GLN A 229 10.67 -3.60 28.76
CA GLN A 229 11.86 -3.99 29.52
C GLN A 229 12.97 -2.93 29.37
N ARG A 230 13.26 -2.50 28.14
CA ARG A 230 14.24 -1.44 27.86
C ARG A 230 13.93 -0.15 28.62
N LEU A 231 12.67 0.31 28.59
CA LEU A 231 12.22 1.51 29.31
C LEU A 231 12.26 1.33 30.83
N ALA A 232 12.04 0.11 31.33
CA ALA A 232 12.18 -0.23 32.74
C ALA A 232 13.65 -0.32 33.22
N GLY A 233 14.62 -0.24 32.30
CA GLY A 233 16.05 -0.25 32.62
C GLY A 233 16.64 -1.64 32.87
N THR A 234 15.98 -2.71 32.41
CA THR A 234 16.61 -4.05 32.39
C THR A 234 17.79 -4.07 31.42
N ARG A 235 18.91 -4.69 31.81
CA ARG A 235 20.19 -4.60 31.08
C ARG A 235 20.30 -5.49 29.83
N SER A 236 19.23 -6.18 29.41
CA SER A 236 19.30 -7.15 28.31
C SER A 236 19.29 -6.50 26.93
N PHE A 237 18.38 -5.55 26.69
CA PHE A 237 18.34 -4.72 25.49
C PHE A 237 18.39 -3.26 25.91
N THR A 238 19.44 -2.55 25.49
CA THR A 238 19.66 -1.15 25.83
C THR A 238 19.33 -0.22 24.67
N GLY A 239 19.51 -0.69 23.43
CA GLY A 239 19.13 0.04 22.23
C GLY A 239 17.66 -0.16 21.86
N LYS A 240 17.09 0.79 21.11
CA LYS A 240 15.70 0.76 20.65
C LYS A 240 15.43 -0.49 19.80
N THR A 241 14.29 -1.12 20.05
CA THR A 241 13.81 -2.28 19.29
C THR A 241 13.30 -1.84 17.92
N LEU A 242 13.73 -2.53 16.88
CA LEU A 242 13.42 -2.20 15.49
C LEU A 242 12.44 -3.22 14.90
N TRP A 243 11.53 -2.75 14.05
CA TRP A 243 10.61 -3.61 13.30
C TRP A 243 10.75 -3.32 11.81
N LEU A 244 11.15 -4.34 11.04
CA LEU A 244 11.31 -4.25 9.59
C LEU A 244 10.37 -5.26 8.94
N GLN A 245 9.48 -4.75 8.10
CA GLN A 245 8.67 -5.59 7.22
C GLN A 245 9.48 -5.96 5.98
N VAL A 246 9.57 -7.26 5.71
CA VAL A 246 10.33 -7.80 4.60
C VAL A 246 9.39 -8.20 3.46
N ASP A 247 9.79 -7.90 2.23
CA ASP A 247 9.14 -8.46 1.03
C ASP A 247 10.17 -8.94 0.01
N ALA A 248 9.69 -9.45 -1.12
CA ALA A 248 10.51 -10.06 -2.14
C ALA A 248 11.51 -9.12 -2.86
N THR A 249 11.50 -7.82 -2.62
CA THR A 249 12.46 -6.87 -3.21
C THR A 249 13.57 -6.43 -2.25
N VAL A 250 13.45 -6.73 -0.94
CA VAL A 250 14.47 -6.38 0.06
C VAL A 250 15.82 -7.05 -0.23
N THR A 251 16.89 -6.26 -0.20
CA THR A 251 18.27 -6.71 -0.30
C THR A 251 19.02 -6.60 1.03
N LEU A 252 20.20 -7.22 1.13
CA LEU A 252 21.07 -7.07 2.30
C LEU A 252 21.48 -5.61 2.54
N ALA A 253 21.74 -4.85 1.47
CA ALA A 253 22.07 -3.45 1.56
C ALA A 253 20.91 -2.64 2.18
N ASP A 254 19.66 -3.01 1.85
CA ASP A 254 18.49 -2.32 2.39
C ASP A 254 18.33 -2.54 3.89
N ILE A 255 18.53 -3.78 4.35
CA ILE A 255 18.50 -4.12 5.77
C ILE A 255 19.60 -3.35 6.52
N ILE A 256 20.83 -3.38 6.01
CA ILE A 256 21.96 -2.68 6.65
C ILE A 256 21.68 -1.19 6.70
N GLY A 257 21.30 -0.58 5.58
CA GLY A 257 21.02 0.85 5.51
C GLY A 257 19.91 1.28 6.46
N THR A 258 18.81 0.54 6.51
CA THR A 258 17.68 0.82 7.41
C THR A 258 18.13 0.84 8.88
N ILE A 259 18.94 -0.14 9.28
CA ILE A 259 19.47 -0.23 10.66
C ILE A 259 20.46 0.92 10.93
N ARG A 260 21.30 1.28 9.96
CA ARG A 260 22.27 2.39 10.10
C ARG A 260 21.58 3.71 10.32
N ASP A 261 20.58 4.02 9.50
CA ASP A 261 19.85 5.27 9.54
C ASP A 261 19.17 5.44 10.90
N GLU A 262 18.52 4.38 11.38
CA GLU A 262 17.87 4.39 12.68
C GLU A 262 18.88 4.55 13.84
N TRP A 263 20.08 3.97 13.72
CA TRP A 263 21.15 4.14 14.70
C TRP A 263 21.97 5.42 14.49
N GLN A 264 21.56 6.29 13.56
CA GLN A 264 22.23 7.55 13.24
C GLN A 264 23.72 7.36 12.90
N LEU A 265 24.05 6.23 12.27
CA LEU A 265 25.41 5.95 11.82
C LEU A 265 25.67 6.69 10.51
N PRO A 266 26.93 7.10 10.23
CA PRO A 266 27.27 7.76 8.97
C PRO A 266 26.84 6.94 7.76
N ALA A 267 26.24 7.62 6.76
CA ALA A 267 25.84 6.98 5.52
C ALA A 267 27.04 6.29 4.85
N LEU A 268 26.77 5.14 4.23
CA LEU A 268 27.81 4.33 3.61
C LEU A 268 27.29 3.84 2.27
N ASN A 269 28.10 3.93 1.21
CA ASN A 269 27.69 3.52 -0.13
C ASN A 269 27.69 1.99 -0.25
N LEU A 270 26.67 1.35 0.31
CA LEU A 270 26.51 -0.11 0.34
C LEU A 270 26.36 -0.70 -1.07
N ALA A 271 25.72 0.01 -2.00
CA ALA A 271 25.51 -0.45 -3.37
C ALA A 271 26.83 -0.65 -4.14
N SER A 272 27.87 0.10 -3.78
CA SER A 272 29.22 -0.04 -4.36
C SER A 272 30.08 -1.13 -3.71
N MET A 273 29.63 -1.71 -2.59
CA MET A 273 30.39 -2.69 -1.83
C MET A 273 30.12 -4.12 -2.31
N THR A 274 31.15 -4.97 -2.17
CA THR A 274 30.96 -6.42 -2.28
C THR A 274 30.17 -6.95 -1.09
N THR A 275 29.44 -8.05 -1.27
CA THR A 275 28.70 -8.73 -0.20
C THR A 275 29.57 -8.98 1.04
N ALA A 276 30.82 -9.43 0.86
CA ALA A 276 31.74 -9.66 1.96
C ALA A 276 32.04 -8.40 2.79
N LYS A 277 32.18 -7.24 2.13
CA LYS A 277 32.37 -5.95 2.83
C LYS A 277 31.10 -5.48 3.53
N GLN A 278 29.94 -5.67 2.91
CA GLN A 278 28.64 -5.39 3.54
C GLN A 278 28.45 -6.22 4.82
N LEU A 279 28.75 -7.52 4.76
CA LEU A 279 28.68 -8.42 5.93
C LEU A 279 29.67 -8.04 7.03
N GLN A 280 30.89 -7.63 6.66
CA GLN A 280 31.87 -7.15 7.63
C GLN A 280 31.37 -5.91 8.38
N GLU A 281 30.78 -4.96 7.66
CA GLU A 281 30.23 -3.75 8.28
C GLU A 281 29.00 -4.05 9.14
N LEU A 282 28.10 -4.92 8.67
CA LEU A 282 26.97 -5.39 9.45
C LEU A 282 27.43 -6.09 10.74
N SER A 283 28.40 -6.99 10.66
CA SER A 283 28.98 -7.68 11.81
C SER A 283 29.49 -6.70 12.87
N ARG A 284 30.24 -5.67 12.44
CA ARG A 284 30.75 -4.61 13.32
C ARG A 284 29.62 -3.84 14.00
N MET A 285 28.57 -3.50 13.26
CA MET A 285 27.40 -2.80 13.79
C MET A 285 26.65 -3.65 14.84
N LEU A 286 26.41 -4.93 14.55
CA LEU A 286 25.66 -5.83 15.42
C LEU A 286 26.41 -6.20 16.71
N GLN A 287 27.73 -6.02 16.76
CA GLN A 287 28.52 -6.19 17.97
C GLN A 287 28.44 -4.98 18.91
N ALA A 288 28.14 -3.79 18.38
CA ALA A 288 28.23 -2.54 19.13
C ALA A 288 26.95 -2.20 19.91
N THR A 289 25.81 -2.77 19.55
CA THR A 289 24.49 -2.39 20.08
C THR A 289 23.72 -3.61 20.59
N GLN A 290 23.14 -3.49 21.79
CA GLN A 290 22.25 -4.50 22.35
C GLN A 290 20.80 -4.11 22.02
N SER A 291 20.40 -4.35 20.78
CA SER A 291 19.04 -4.08 20.30
C SER A 291 18.36 -5.36 19.83
N LEU A 292 17.04 -5.43 19.98
CA LEU A 292 16.23 -6.46 19.33
C LEU A 292 15.76 -5.93 17.96
N ILE A 293 15.94 -6.73 16.91
CA ILE A 293 15.54 -6.40 15.54
C ILE A 293 14.56 -7.47 15.06
N VAL A 294 13.34 -7.06 14.74
CA VAL A 294 12.29 -7.96 14.24
C VAL A 294 12.23 -7.87 12.73
N LEU A 295 12.35 -9.03 12.07
CA LEU A 295 12.13 -9.18 10.63
C LEU A 295 10.85 -9.97 10.40
N ASP A 296 9.81 -9.28 9.91
CA ASP A 296 8.51 -9.90 9.65
C ASP A 296 8.38 -10.37 8.21
N GLN A 297 7.73 -11.52 7.98
CA GLN A 297 7.48 -12.13 6.67
C GLN A 297 8.75 -12.53 5.90
N PHE A 298 9.72 -13.10 6.61
CA PHE A 298 11.01 -13.44 6.04
C PHE A 298 10.93 -14.52 4.95
N GLU A 299 9.84 -15.29 4.87
CA GLU A 299 9.61 -16.25 3.79
C GLU A 299 9.68 -15.62 2.37
N GLU A 300 9.42 -14.32 2.23
CA GLU A 300 9.48 -13.59 0.95
C GLU A 300 10.92 -13.48 0.38
N LEU A 301 11.93 -13.75 1.22
CA LEU A 301 13.33 -13.81 0.83
C LEU A 301 13.84 -15.22 0.58
N LEU A 302 13.03 -16.23 0.86
CA LEU A 302 13.40 -17.63 0.76
C LEU A 302 12.81 -18.26 -0.49
N ASP A 303 13.56 -19.17 -1.10
CA ASP A 303 13.01 -20.07 -2.09
C ASP A 303 11.98 -21.01 -1.40
N PRO A 304 10.72 -21.06 -1.87
CA PRO A 304 9.65 -21.81 -1.19
C PRO A 304 9.86 -23.32 -1.12
N GLN A 305 10.73 -23.89 -1.97
CA GLN A 305 10.96 -25.34 -2.03
C GLN A 305 12.19 -25.75 -1.24
N THR A 306 13.25 -24.96 -1.32
CA THR A 306 14.56 -25.29 -0.76
C THR A 306 14.85 -24.56 0.55
N GLY A 307 14.14 -23.47 0.82
CA GLY A 307 14.37 -22.58 1.97
C GLY A 307 15.65 -21.75 1.87
N VAL A 308 16.34 -21.79 0.72
CA VAL A 308 17.57 -21.03 0.49
C VAL A 308 17.21 -19.56 0.28
N ALA A 309 17.89 -18.68 1.01
CA ALA A 309 17.70 -17.25 0.87
C ALA A 309 18.39 -16.68 -0.38
N LYS A 310 17.98 -15.49 -0.81
CA LYS A 310 18.66 -14.75 -1.89
C LYS A 310 20.14 -14.50 -1.57
N THR A 311 20.94 -14.34 -2.63
CA THR A 311 22.36 -13.98 -2.53
C THR A 311 22.56 -12.75 -1.66
N GLY A 312 23.54 -12.79 -0.77
CA GLY A 312 23.79 -11.82 0.29
C GLY A 312 23.06 -12.16 1.59
N ILE A 313 21.77 -12.48 1.51
CA ILE A 313 20.97 -12.85 2.69
C ILE A 313 21.36 -14.24 3.19
N SER A 314 21.64 -15.19 2.30
CA SER A 314 22.10 -16.53 2.69
C SER A 314 23.41 -16.49 3.47
N GLU A 315 24.38 -15.72 2.97
CA GLU A 315 25.69 -15.54 3.62
C GLU A 315 25.57 -14.80 4.96
N TRP A 316 24.60 -13.88 5.06
CA TRP A 316 24.28 -13.22 6.33
C TRP A 316 23.67 -14.18 7.35
N LEU A 317 22.75 -15.06 6.95
CA LEU A 317 22.18 -16.09 7.82
C LEU A 317 23.25 -17.08 8.30
N ASP A 318 24.19 -17.47 7.43
CA ASP A 318 25.34 -18.29 7.80
C ASP A 318 26.26 -17.59 8.82
N MET A 319 26.44 -16.28 8.68
CA MET A 319 27.17 -15.48 9.67
C MET A 319 26.43 -15.43 11.03
N LEU A 320 25.11 -15.19 11.02
CA LEU A 320 24.28 -15.19 12.22
C LEU A 320 24.26 -16.55 12.93
N SER A 321 24.32 -17.63 12.17
CA SER A 321 24.24 -18.99 12.72
C SER A 321 25.56 -19.46 13.35
N THR A 322 26.68 -18.83 12.98
CA THR A 322 28.04 -19.23 13.40
C THR A 322 28.71 -18.27 14.39
N HIS A 323 28.23 -17.04 14.54
CA HIS A 323 28.83 -16.02 15.40
C HIS A 323 27.83 -15.42 16.41
N PRO A 324 28.26 -15.15 17.65
CA PRO A 324 27.45 -14.41 18.62
C PRO A 324 27.44 -12.90 18.32
N PHE A 325 26.27 -12.27 18.44
CA PHE A 325 26.10 -10.83 18.32
C PHE A 325 25.43 -10.22 19.56
N ALA A 326 25.74 -8.95 19.83
CA ALA A 326 25.10 -8.20 20.91
C ALA A 326 23.65 -7.85 20.53
N ALA A 327 23.43 -7.48 19.26
CA ALA A 327 22.12 -7.35 18.67
C ALA A 327 21.50 -8.73 18.41
N ARG A 328 20.19 -8.83 18.60
CA ARG A 328 19.44 -10.09 18.50
C ARG A 328 18.36 -9.96 17.44
N PHE A 329 18.16 -11.02 16.65
CA PHE A 329 17.15 -11.04 15.61
C PHE A 329 15.97 -11.92 16.02
N LEU A 330 14.75 -11.39 15.87
CA LEU A 330 13.52 -12.17 15.89
C LEU A 330 12.98 -12.22 14.45
N ILE A 331 12.98 -13.41 13.86
CA ILE A 331 12.59 -13.60 12.45
C ILE A 331 11.26 -14.33 12.43
N THR A 332 10.27 -13.86 11.68
CA THR A 332 9.05 -14.64 11.40
C THR A 332 9.14 -15.27 10.02
N ALA A 333 8.91 -16.58 9.92
CA ALA A 333 8.93 -17.29 8.65
C ALA A 333 7.98 -18.50 8.69
N ARG A 334 7.54 -18.99 7.52
CA ARG A 334 6.75 -20.24 7.46
C ARG A 334 7.55 -21.47 7.85
N PHE A 335 8.80 -21.49 7.43
CA PHE A 335 9.77 -22.56 7.67
C PHE A 335 11.12 -21.91 8.00
N SER A 336 11.99 -22.66 8.65
CA SER A 336 13.33 -22.16 8.99
C SER A 336 14.17 -21.97 7.73
N PRO A 337 14.91 -20.85 7.62
CA PRO A 337 15.79 -20.64 6.48
C PRO A 337 16.90 -21.70 6.43
N HIS A 338 17.24 -22.13 5.22
CA HIS A 338 18.36 -23.02 5.03
C HIS A 338 19.68 -22.31 5.35
N VAL A 339 20.49 -22.94 6.20
CA VAL A 339 21.86 -22.51 6.52
C VAL A 339 22.82 -23.63 6.14
N THR A 340 23.96 -23.26 5.58
CA THR A 340 24.95 -24.22 5.07
C THR A 340 25.76 -24.86 6.19
N HIS A 341 25.90 -24.14 7.31
CA HIS A 341 26.64 -24.58 8.50
C HIS A 341 25.70 -25.00 9.63
N ARG A 342 26.24 -25.71 10.62
CA ARG A 342 25.48 -26.10 11.81
C ARG A 342 25.04 -24.85 12.58
N ALA A 343 23.73 -24.60 12.62
CA ALA A 343 23.12 -23.50 13.34
C ALA A 343 23.41 -23.61 14.85
N THR A 344 24.41 -22.86 15.32
CA THR A 344 24.79 -22.85 16.73
C THR A 344 24.12 -21.69 17.45
N PHE A 345 24.02 -20.53 16.77
CA PHE A 345 23.45 -19.30 17.33
C PHE A 345 22.11 -18.89 16.71
N LEU A 346 21.61 -19.66 15.74
CA LEU A 346 20.30 -19.49 15.14
C LEU A 346 19.36 -20.58 15.67
N GLN A 347 18.39 -20.17 16.48
CA GLN A 347 17.43 -21.07 17.11
C GLN A 347 16.08 -21.02 16.41
N GLU A 348 15.34 -22.11 16.50
CA GLU A 348 13.98 -22.22 15.98
C GLU A 348 12.98 -22.32 17.13
N TYR A 349 11.84 -21.67 16.95
CA TYR A 349 10.71 -21.77 17.87
C TYR A 349 9.43 -21.97 17.07
N GLU A 350 8.84 -23.15 17.17
CA GLU A 350 7.55 -23.44 16.57
C GLU A 350 6.44 -22.73 17.36
N VAL A 351 5.70 -21.86 16.68
CA VAL A 351 4.62 -21.11 17.33
C VAL A 351 3.42 -22.03 17.55
N PRO A 352 3.02 -22.28 18.82
CA PRO A 352 1.91 -23.18 19.09
C PRO A 352 0.58 -22.55 18.67
N PRO A 353 -0.41 -23.37 18.27
CA PRO A 353 -1.78 -22.93 18.05
C PRO A 353 -2.39 -22.34 19.33
N LEU A 354 -3.53 -21.66 19.21
CA LEU A 354 -4.28 -21.14 20.34
C LEU A 354 -4.75 -22.29 21.24
N THR A 355 -4.55 -22.14 22.54
CA THR A 355 -5.17 -23.06 23.52
C THR A 355 -6.69 -22.88 23.52
N LEU A 356 -7.42 -23.75 24.21
CA LEU A 356 -8.87 -23.61 24.35
C LEU A 356 -9.25 -22.24 24.95
N GLU A 357 -8.59 -21.86 26.03
CA GLU A 357 -8.82 -20.59 26.72
C GLU A 357 -8.47 -19.39 25.83
N GLU A 358 -7.32 -19.44 25.14
CA GLU A 358 -6.92 -18.39 24.20
C GLU A 358 -7.87 -18.28 23.01
N GLY A 359 -8.33 -19.42 22.49
CA GLY A 359 -9.28 -19.51 21.39
C GLY A 359 -10.66 -18.95 21.76
N GLU A 360 -11.14 -19.17 22.98
CA GLU A 360 -12.38 -18.57 23.46
C GLU A 360 -12.28 -17.04 23.55
N VAL A 361 -11.17 -16.53 24.10
CA VAL A 361 -10.90 -15.08 24.14
C VAL A 361 -10.80 -14.51 22.71
N PHE A 362 -10.18 -15.26 21.81
CA PHE A 362 -10.06 -14.89 20.39
C PHE A 362 -11.42 -14.81 19.69
N LEU A 363 -12.33 -15.77 19.97
CA LEU A 363 -13.65 -15.90 19.35
C LEU A 363 -14.77 -15.07 20.00
N ARG A 364 -14.56 -14.46 21.17
CA ARG A 364 -15.53 -13.55 21.82
C ARG A 364 -15.24 -12.07 21.51
N PRO A 365 -15.58 -11.51 20.32
CA PRO A 365 -15.70 -10.06 20.19
C PRO A 365 -16.96 -9.57 20.91
N GLN A 366 -16.95 -8.29 21.32
CA GLN A 366 -18.14 -7.59 21.82
C GLN A 366 -19.26 -7.70 20.76
N GLY A 367 -20.33 -8.45 21.07
CA GLY A 367 -21.49 -8.65 20.19
C GLY A 367 -21.58 -9.97 19.42
N SER A 368 -20.79 -11.00 19.77
CA SER A 368 -20.89 -12.35 19.17
C SER A 368 -22.09 -13.17 19.70
N GLU A 369 -22.87 -13.76 18.79
CA GLU A 369 -23.97 -14.71 19.06
C GLU A 369 -23.48 -16.17 19.23
N ILE A 370 -22.17 -16.44 19.12
CA ILE A 370 -21.66 -17.82 19.12
C ILE A 370 -21.75 -18.40 20.53
N SER A 371 -22.44 -19.53 20.67
CA SER A 371 -22.56 -20.22 21.96
C SER A 371 -21.22 -20.82 22.42
N GLU A 372 -21.06 -21.04 23.73
CA GLU A 372 -19.86 -21.64 24.31
C GLU A 372 -19.55 -23.02 23.72
N GLY A 373 -20.59 -23.83 23.45
CA GLY A 373 -20.46 -25.13 22.81
C GLY A 373 -19.96 -25.05 21.37
N GLU A 374 -20.44 -24.08 20.59
CA GLU A 374 -19.98 -23.86 19.21
C GLU A 374 -18.55 -23.32 19.16
N MET A 375 -18.17 -22.43 20.08
CA MET A 375 -16.79 -21.95 20.19
C MET A 375 -15.83 -23.11 20.51
N ARG A 376 -16.16 -23.93 21.49
CA ARG A 376 -15.34 -25.10 21.85
C ARG A 376 -15.21 -26.08 20.69
N LEU A 377 -16.32 -26.39 20.02
CA LEU A 377 -16.32 -27.26 18.84
C LEU A 377 -15.47 -26.68 17.71
N ALA A 378 -15.56 -25.37 17.45
CA ALA A 378 -14.74 -24.68 16.45
C ALA A 378 -13.25 -24.76 16.80
N ILE A 379 -12.87 -24.51 18.05
CA ILE A 379 -11.50 -24.60 18.54
C ILE A 379 -10.93 -26.01 18.41
N GLU A 380 -11.70 -27.02 18.80
CA GLU A 380 -11.30 -28.43 18.67
C GLU A 380 -11.14 -28.84 17.21
N ARG A 381 -12.06 -28.42 16.32
CA ARG A 381 -12.01 -28.75 14.88
C ARG A 381 -10.91 -28.03 14.13
N CYS A 382 -10.66 -26.76 14.43
CA CYS A 382 -9.58 -25.98 13.84
C CYS A 382 -8.23 -26.19 14.56
N GLN A 383 -8.19 -27.03 15.59
CA GLN A 383 -7.01 -27.29 16.42
C GLN A 383 -6.32 -26.00 16.90
N GLY A 384 -7.10 -24.98 17.27
CA GLY A 384 -6.56 -23.70 17.73
C GLY A 384 -5.90 -22.83 16.64
N HIS A 385 -6.01 -23.16 15.35
CA HIS A 385 -5.40 -22.37 14.29
C HIS A 385 -6.07 -20.99 14.16
N ALA A 386 -5.36 -19.91 14.47
CA ALA A 386 -5.91 -18.56 14.59
C ALA A 386 -6.67 -18.09 13.34
N LEU A 387 -6.08 -18.20 12.14
CA LEU A 387 -6.78 -17.83 10.90
C LEU A 387 -8.03 -18.70 10.61
N ALA A 388 -7.99 -20.01 10.90
CA ALA A 388 -9.14 -20.87 10.69
C ALA A 388 -10.27 -20.51 11.67
N LEU A 389 -9.94 -20.22 12.94
CA LEU A 389 -10.89 -19.72 13.92
C LEU A 389 -11.47 -18.35 13.55
N LEU A 390 -10.63 -17.48 12.98
CA LEU A 390 -11.10 -16.22 12.44
C LEU A 390 -12.12 -16.50 11.33
N LEU A 391 -11.82 -17.38 10.37
CA LEU A 391 -12.77 -17.74 9.31
C LEU A 391 -14.06 -18.36 9.86
N VAL A 392 -13.99 -19.23 10.87
CA VAL A 392 -15.17 -19.83 11.50
C VAL A 392 -16.02 -18.80 12.22
N SER A 393 -15.40 -17.83 12.92
CA SER A 393 -16.14 -16.71 13.53
C SER A 393 -16.91 -15.87 12.49
N HIS A 394 -16.54 -15.98 11.22
CA HIS A 394 -17.16 -15.31 10.09
C HIS A 394 -18.03 -16.25 9.22
N SER A 395 -18.16 -17.52 9.56
CA SER A 395 -18.83 -18.55 8.72
C SER A 395 -20.31 -18.26 8.45
N LYS A 396 -21.07 -17.78 9.45
CA LYS A 396 -22.46 -17.29 9.23
C LYS A 396 -22.48 -16.20 8.15
N ARG A 397 -21.51 -15.29 8.16
CA ARG A 397 -21.40 -14.16 7.22
C ARG A 397 -20.94 -14.57 5.83
N ILE A 398 -20.04 -15.55 5.71
CA ILE A 398 -19.64 -16.11 4.41
C ILE A 398 -20.84 -16.79 3.74
N ILE A 399 -21.62 -17.57 4.49
CA ILE A 399 -22.85 -18.20 3.98
C ILE A 399 -23.88 -17.14 3.57
N ILE A 400 -24.02 -16.05 4.35
CA ILE A 400 -24.90 -14.93 4.00
C ILE A 400 -24.43 -14.21 2.73
N ILE A 401 -23.12 -13.95 2.56
CA ILE A 401 -22.56 -13.33 1.35
C ILE A 401 -22.84 -14.20 0.12
N GLU A 402 -22.61 -15.52 0.21
CA GLU A 402 -22.93 -16.48 -0.85
C GLU A 402 -24.44 -16.54 -1.15
N ALA A 403 -25.28 -16.51 -0.11
CA ALA A 403 -26.74 -16.47 -0.28
C ALA A 403 -27.20 -15.18 -0.98
N ILE A 404 -26.63 -14.02 -0.62
CA ILE A 404 -26.89 -12.73 -1.28
C ILE A 404 -26.46 -12.81 -2.75
N TRP A 405 -25.27 -13.35 -3.03
CA TRP A 405 -24.79 -13.53 -4.39
C TRP A 405 -25.75 -14.41 -5.22
N HIS A 406 -26.16 -15.57 -4.69
CA HIS A 406 -27.14 -16.43 -5.35
C HIS A 406 -28.52 -15.77 -5.54
N LEU A 407 -29.00 -14.97 -4.57
CA LEU A 407 -30.23 -14.20 -4.71
C LEU A 407 -30.13 -13.15 -5.82
N CYS A 408 -28.99 -12.47 -5.92
CA CYS A 408 -28.70 -11.53 -7.01
C CYS A 408 -28.68 -12.23 -8.37
N GLN A 409 -28.00 -13.38 -8.49
CA GLN A 409 -27.98 -14.19 -9.73
C GLN A 409 -29.39 -14.67 -10.12
N ALA A 410 -30.23 -14.97 -9.13
CA ALA A 410 -31.63 -15.36 -9.33
C ALA A 410 -32.57 -14.18 -9.64
N LYS A 411 -32.06 -12.95 -9.83
CA LYS A 411 -32.83 -11.71 -10.03
C LYS A 411 -33.81 -11.41 -8.88
N ARG A 412 -33.39 -11.73 -7.65
CA ARG A 412 -34.13 -11.45 -6.40
C ARG A 412 -33.42 -10.35 -5.59
N GLN A 413 -33.08 -9.24 -6.25
CA GLN A 413 -32.32 -8.13 -5.65
C GLN A 413 -32.98 -7.54 -4.40
N ARG A 414 -34.32 -7.51 -4.34
CA ARG A 414 -35.06 -7.04 -3.15
C ARG A 414 -34.75 -7.86 -1.90
N GLU A 415 -34.67 -9.18 -2.06
CA GLU A 415 -34.42 -10.10 -0.95
C GLU A 415 -32.94 -10.09 -0.56
N ALA A 416 -32.06 -9.99 -1.55
CA ALA A 416 -30.63 -9.79 -1.34
C ALA A 416 -30.36 -8.51 -0.52
N TYR A 417 -30.96 -7.38 -0.91
CA TYR A 417 -30.83 -6.12 -0.19
C TYR A 417 -31.43 -6.19 1.23
N THR A 418 -32.60 -6.84 1.39
CA THR A 418 -33.22 -7.03 2.71
C THR A 418 -32.29 -7.80 3.65
N LEU A 419 -31.64 -8.85 3.15
CA LEU A 419 -30.70 -9.65 3.92
C LEU A 419 -29.43 -8.87 4.30
N ILE A 420 -28.90 -8.03 3.39
CA ILE A 420 -27.77 -7.12 3.66
C ILE A 420 -28.10 -6.17 4.82
N VAL A 421 -29.30 -5.60 4.83
CA VAL A 421 -29.75 -4.66 5.87
C VAL A 421 -29.97 -5.38 7.20
N GLN A 422 -30.63 -6.55 7.19
CA GLN A 422 -30.91 -7.34 8.39
C GLN A 422 -29.63 -7.79 9.10
N GLU A 423 -28.62 -8.21 8.34
CA GLU A 423 -27.35 -8.72 8.88
C GLU A 423 -26.30 -7.61 9.08
N ASN A 424 -26.67 -6.35 8.84
CA ASN A 424 -25.79 -5.17 8.93
C ASN A 424 -24.45 -5.37 8.19
N LEU A 425 -24.52 -5.96 7.00
CA LEU A 425 -23.36 -6.48 6.28
C LEU A 425 -22.44 -5.35 5.77
N PHE A 426 -23.03 -4.23 5.35
CA PHE A 426 -22.31 -3.05 4.84
C PHE A 426 -21.31 -2.51 5.87
N ALA A 427 -21.80 -2.06 7.04
CA ALA A 427 -20.96 -1.52 8.11
C ALA A 427 -19.94 -2.55 8.63
N THR A 428 -20.30 -3.83 8.58
CA THR A 428 -19.42 -4.93 9.00
C THR A 428 -18.22 -5.10 8.06
N LEU A 429 -18.46 -5.18 6.75
CA LEU A 429 -17.40 -5.40 5.75
C LEU A 429 -16.54 -4.15 5.53
N GLN A 430 -17.12 -2.95 5.66
CA GLN A 430 -16.41 -1.68 5.58
C GLN A 430 -15.38 -1.52 6.71
N ARG A 431 -15.72 -1.96 7.94
CA ARG A 431 -14.78 -1.98 9.09
C ARG A 431 -13.56 -2.89 8.88
N TRP A 432 -13.64 -3.83 7.96
CA TRP A 432 -12.56 -4.79 7.67
C TRP A 432 -11.86 -4.49 6.36
N SER A 433 -12.10 -3.31 5.78
CA SER A 433 -11.52 -2.87 4.50
C SER A 433 -11.74 -3.85 3.35
N ASN A 434 -12.81 -4.65 3.41
CA ASN A 434 -13.12 -5.66 2.39
C ASN A 434 -14.01 -5.05 1.28
N ASN A 435 -13.56 -3.91 0.76
CA ASN A 435 -14.33 -3.05 -0.15
C ASN A 435 -14.52 -3.68 -1.53
N SER A 436 -13.69 -4.66 -1.91
CA SER A 436 -13.84 -5.43 -3.15
C SER A 436 -15.09 -6.31 -3.15
N VAL A 437 -15.33 -7.04 -2.06
CA VAL A 437 -16.53 -7.87 -1.88
C VAL A 437 -17.79 -6.99 -1.80
N LEU A 438 -17.70 -5.86 -1.09
CA LEU A 438 -18.79 -4.89 -1.04
C LEU A 438 -19.11 -4.33 -2.44
N LEU A 439 -18.09 -3.93 -3.19
CA LEU A 439 -18.28 -3.40 -4.54
C LEU A 439 -18.96 -4.43 -5.45
N GLU A 440 -18.50 -5.68 -5.43
CA GLU A 440 -19.09 -6.75 -6.24
C GLU A 440 -20.56 -6.98 -5.88
N LEU A 441 -20.89 -7.07 -4.58
CA LEU A 441 -22.28 -7.25 -4.13
C LEU A 441 -23.17 -6.06 -4.54
N TYR A 442 -22.68 -4.82 -4.37
CA TYR A 442 -23.45 -3.61 -4.67
C TYR A 442 -23.60 -3.35 -6.18
N GLN A 443 -22.68 -3.84 -7.02
CA GLN A 443 -22.86 -3.83 -8.48
C GLN A 443 -24.05 -4.68 -8.93
N TYR A 444 -24.32 -5.81 -8.28
CA TYR A 444 -25.51 -6.62 -8.55
C TYR A 444 -26.81 -6.02 -8.00
N LEU A 445 -26.72 -5.00 -7.14
CA LEU A 445 -27.85 -4.33 -6.51
C LEU A 445 -28.21 -3.00 -7.18
N ASP A 446 -27.56 -2.66 -8.31
CA ASP A 446 -27.79 -1.40 -9.03
C ASP A 446 -29.30 -1.15 -9.20
N PRO A 447 -29.82 -0.06 -8.60
CA PRO A 447 -31.24 0.29 -8.67
C PRO A 447 -31.83 0.33 -10.08
N SER A 448 -31.02 0.56 -11.12
CA SER A 448 -31.45 0.51 -12.53
C SER A 448 -32.05 -0.84 -12.93
N GLN A 449 -31.57 -1.94 -12.34
CA GLN A 449 -31.89 -3.31 -12.76
C GLN A 449 -33.20 -3.85 -12.19
N TRP A 450 -33.67 -3.29 -11.06
CA TRP A 450 -34.81 -3.83 -10.32
C TRP A 450 -35.76 -2.77 -9.73
N LYS A 451 -35.47 -1.49 -9.98
CA LYS A 451 -36.34 -0.32 -9.72
C LYS A 451 -36.93 -0.30 -8.30
N PRO A 452 -36.09 -0.26 -7.25
CA PRO A 452 -36.57 -0.15 -5.87
C PRO A 452 -37.24 1.20 -5.60
N SER A 453 -37.89 1.33 -4.44
CA SER A 453 -38.42 2.63 -4.01
C SER A 453 -37.30 3.68 -3.95
N PRO A 454 -37.59 4.97 -4.23
CA PRO A 454 -36.59 6.04 -4.26
C PRO A 454 -35.72 6.12 -2.99
N ALA A 455 -36.27 5.88 -1.81
CA ALA A 455 -35.51 5.86 -0.57
C ALA A 455 -34.47 4.72 -0.50
N ILE A 456 -34.80 3.55 -1.03
CA ILE A 456 -33.89 2.39 -1.11
C ILE A 456 -32.83 2.65 -2.18
N ALA A 457 -33.22 3.18 -3.34
CA ALA A 457 -32.27 3.56 -4.40
C ALA A 457 -31.25 4.59 -3.88
N ALA A 458 -31.72 5.61 -3.14
CA ALA A 458 -30.87 6.63 -2.55
C ALA A 458 -29.83 6.03 -1.60
N ARG A 459 -30.26 5.11 -0.73
CA ARG A 459 -29.39 4.43 0.21
C ARG A 459 -28.35 3.55 -0.48
N ILE A 460 -28.75 2.76 -1.49
CA ILE A 460 -27.82 1.92 -2.27
C ILE A 460 -26.78 2.78 -2.97
N TYR A 461 -27.19 3.89 -3.60
CA TYR A 461 -26.24 4.79 -4.26
C TYR A 461 -25.32 5.48 -3.26
N ASN A 462 -25.79 5.88 -2.08
CA ASN A 462 -24.93 6.46 -1.04
C ASN A 462 -23.88 5.44 -0.56
N GLU A 463 -24.32 4.24 -0.20
CA GLU A 463 -23.45 3.14 0.25
C GLU A 463 -22.45 2.74 -0.85
N THR A 464 -22.86 2.75 -2.13
CA THR A 464 -21.97 2.54 -3.29
C THR A 464 -20.94 3.66 -3.45
N GLY A 465 -21.34 4.92 -3.21
CA GLY A 465 -20.45 6.07 -3.22
C GLY A 465 -19.36 5.97 -2.15
N GLU A 466 -19.72 5.58 -0.93
CA GLU A 466 -18.77 5.32 0.16
C GLU A 466 -17.79 4.19 -0.17
N ILE A 467 -18.25 3.12 -0.83
CA ILE A 467 -17.37 2.02 -1.28
C ILE A 467 -16.36 2.53 -2.30
N TYR A 468 -16.81 3.29 -3.31
CA TYR A 468 -15.94 3.86 -4.34
C TYR A 468 -14.91 4.84 -3.76
N GLN A 469 -15.32 5.66 -2.78
CA GLN A 469 -14.43 6.55 -2.05
C GLN A 469 -13.35 5.76 -1.28
N ALA A 470 -13.74 4.68 -0.61
CA ALA A 470 -12.83 3.86 0.18
C ALA A 470 -11.81 3.06 -0.67
N ILE A 471 -12.04 2.90 -1.97
CA ILE A 471 -11.10 2.30 -2.93
C ILE A 471 -10.38 3.34 -3.81
N GLY A 472 -10.53 4.64 -3.51
CA GLY A 472 -9.85 5.73 -4.21
C GLY A 472 -10.45 6.14 -5.55
N ASN A 473 -11.67 5.68 -5.88
CA ASN A 473 -12.34 6.02 -7.14
C ASN A 473 -13.33 7.19 -6.94
N TRP A 474 -12.77 8.39 -6.84
CA TRP A 474 -13.50 9.62 -6.51
C TRP A 474 -14.56 10.01 -7.54
N GLN A 475 -14.32 9.71 -8.82
CA GLN A 475 -15.27 10.00 -9.90
C GLN A 475 -16.56 9.19 -9.74
N ASN A 476 -16.44 7.87 -9.55
CA ASN A 476 -17.60 7.03 -9.33
C ASN A 476 -18.25 7.30 -7.96
N ALA A 477 -17.48 7.68 -6.95
CA ALA A 477 -18.02 8.13 -5.67
C ALA A 477 -18.94 9.35 -5.86
N GLY A 478 -18.44 10.42 -6.50
CA GLY A 478 -19.20 11.63 -6.78
C GLY A 478 -20.46 11.40 -7.62
N ASN A 479 -20.37 10.54 -8.64
CA ASN A 479 -21.54 10.14 -9.45
C ASN A 479 -22.62 9.43 -8.62
N ASN A 480 -22.20 8.53 -7.73
CA ASN A 480 -23.13 7.79 -6.87
C ASN A 480 -23.74 8.69 -5.79
N PHE A 481 -22.98 9.60 -5.18
CA PHE A 481 -23.53 10.60 -4.26
C PHE A 481 -24.55 11.52 -4.93
N SER A 482 -24.28 11.94 -6.17
CA SER A 482 -25.21 12.77 -6.95
C SER A 482 -26.53 12.02 -7.23
N ARG A 483 -26.45 10.73 -7.59
CA ARG A 483 -27.62 9.87 -7.77
C ARG A 483 -28.39 9.64 -6.47
N ALA A 484 -27.66 9.42 -5.37
CA ALA A 484 -28.26 9.26 -4.04
C ALA A 484 -29.09 10.49 -3.66
N LEU A 485 -28.53 11.67 -3.86
CA LEU A 485 -29.20 12.93 -3.59
C LEU A 485 -30.45 13.12 -4.46
N ALA A 486 -30.36 12.87 -5.76
CA ALA A 486 -31.52 12.95 -6.66
C ALA A 486 -32.65 12.01 -6.21
N CYS A 487 -32.32 10.78 -5.80
CA CYS A 487 -33.28 9.82 -5.27
C CYS A 487 -33.88 10.27 -3.92
N PHE A 488 -33.10 10.91 -3.03
CA PHE A 488 -33.62 11.47 -1.78
C PHE A 488 -34.58 12.64 -2.02
N VAL A 489 -34.28 13.53 -2.97
CA VAL A 489 -35.18 14.64 -3.35
C VAL A 489 -36.49 14.10 -3.91
N LEU A 490 -36.44 13.10 -4.78
CA LEU A 490 -37.64 12.48 -5.36
C LEU A 490 -38.45 11.68 -4.31
N ALA A 491 -37.78 10.98 -3.38
CA ALA A 491 -38.45 10.33 -2.25
C ALA A 491 -39.23 11.34 -1.40
N ARG A 492 -38.66 12.54 -1.19
CA ARG A 492 -39.30 13.63 -0.46
C ARG A 492 -40.47 14.26 -1.24
N ALA A 493 -40.34 14.47 -2.54
CA ALA A 493 -41.43 14.99 -3.38
C ALA A 493 -42.65 14.07 -3.36
N ILE A 494 -42.44 12.75 -3.50
CA ILE A 494 -43.52 11.75 -3.41
C ILE A 494 -44.14 11.72 -2.01
N ALA A 495 -43.32 11.84 -0.96
CA ALA A 495 -43.83 11.89 0.42
C ALA A 495 -44.63 13.17 0.70
N HIS A 496 -44.29 14.30 0.08
CA HIS A 496 -44.99 15.57 0.18
C HIS A 496 -46.33 15.55 -0.57
N GLU A 497 -46.34 15.00 -1.79
CA GLU A 497 -47.55 14.81 -2.61
C GLU A 497 -48.56 13.88 -1.94
N LEU A 498 -48.07 12.86 -1.20
CA LEU A 498 -48.90 11.98 -0.37
C LEU A 498 -49.35 12.63 0.97
N ALA A 499 -48.64 13.65 1.45
CA ALA A 499 -48.91 14.32 2.72
C ALA A 499 -49.87 15.52 2.61
N GLY A 500 -50.12 16.02 1.38
CA GLY A 500 -50.99 17.15 1.12
C GLY A 500 -50.33 18.49 1.41
N ASP A 501 -50.44 19.42 0.46
CA ASP A 501 -49.81 20.75 0.41
C ASP A 501 -49.60 21.41 1.77
N ASN A 502 -48.34 21.43 2.22
CA ASN A 502 -47.81 22.53 3.01
C ASN A 502 -46.38 22.79 2.51
N GLU A 503 -46.23 23.86 1.73
CA GLU A 503 -44.95 24.44 1.36
C GLU A 503 -44.26 24.99 2.61
N GLU A 504 -43.14 24.42 3.02
CA GLU A 504 -42.14 25.10 3.85
C GLU A 504 -40.74 24.54 3.55
N GLU A 505 -39.75 25.43 3.57
CA GLU A 505 -38.35 25.24 3.19
C GLU A 505 -37.69 23.96 3.74
N LEU A 506 -36.57 23.54 3.13
CA LEU A 506 -35.69 22.49 3.65
C LEU A 506 -35.52 22.62 5.19
N PRO A 507 -35.98 21.65 6.00
CA PRO A 507 -35.87 21.73 7.45
C PRO A 507 -34.42 21.91 7.87
N TRP A 508 -34.15 22.84 8.80
CA TRP A 508 -32.79 23.18 9.28
C TRP A 508 -31.96 21.96 9.71
N VAL A 509 -32.61 20.87 10.13
CA VAL A 509 -31.97 19.59 10.48
C VAL A 509 -31.35 18.91 9.25
N VAL A 510 -32.03 18.93 8.11
CA VAL A 510 -31.56 18.33 6.84
C VAL A 510 -30.45 19.17 6.23
N LEU A 511 -30.57 20.51 6.26
CA LEU A 511 -29.48 21.40 5.87
C LEU A 511 -28.26 21.23 6.78
N ARG A 512 -28.47 20.98 8.07
CA ARG A 512 -27.39 20.70 9.02
C ARG A 512 -26.71 19.34 8.77
N GLU A 513 -27.47 18.29 8.47
CA GLU A 513 -26.91 16.97 8.14
C GLU A 513 -26.17 16.97 6.79
N LEU A 514 -26.75 17.59 5.76
CA LEU A 514 -26.09 17.77 4.46
C LEU A 514 -24.82 18.62 4.56
N ARG A 515 -24.82 19.66 5.39
CA ARG A 515 -23.63 20.50 5.66
C ARG A 515 -22.55 19.77 6.46
N LEU A 516 -22.94 18.82 7.31
CA LEU A 516 -22.02 17.93 8.04
C LEU A 516 -21.41 16.83 7.15
N LEU A 517 -22.17 16.34 6.15
CA LEU A 517 -21.76 15.25 5.25
C LEU A 517 -20.97 15.74 4.02
N LEU A 518 -21.30 16.91 3.47
CA LEU A 518 -20.79 17.38 2.18
C LEU A 518 -19.81 18.57 2.28
N GLY A 519 -19.81 19.32 3.39
CA GLY A 519 -19.05 20.58 3.52
C GLY A 519 -19.74 21.80 2.90
N GLU A 520 -19.36 23.01 3.31
CA GLU A 520 -20.07 24.26 2.95
C GLU A 520 -19.93 24.67 1.48
N GLU A 521 -18.75 24.52 0.89
CA GLU A 521 -18.52 24.87 -0.52
C GLU A 521 -19.29 23.96 -1.47
N ALA A 522 -19.30 22.64 -1.18
CA ALA A 522 -20.09 21.69 -1.94
C ALA A 522 -21.58 22.01 -1.84
N LEU A 523 -22.08 22.36 -0.65
CA LEU A 523 -23.47 22.74 -0.44
C LEU A 523 -23.88 24.01 -1.22
N GLN A 524 -22.98 25.00 -1.35
CA GLN A 524 -23.22 26.22 -2.13
C GLN A 524 -23.21 25.97 -3.65
N LEU A 525 -22.28 25.14 -4.14
CA LEU A 525 -22.29 24.66 -5.53
C LEU A 525 -23.56 23.84 -5.83
N LEU A 526 -23.99 23.01 -4.87
CA LEU A 526 -25.20 22.20 -4.91
C LEU A 526 -26.49 23.02 -4.98
N GLN A 527 -26.60 24.12 -4.24
CA GLN A 527 -27.78 25.01 -4.26
C GLN A 527 -27.93 25.75 -5.59
N HIS A 528 -26.84 25.99 -6.32
CA HIS A 528 -26.88 26.74 -7.57
C HIS A 528 -27.13 25.84 -8.81
N ASP A 529 -26.62 24.60 -8.80
CA ASP A 529 -26.58 23.75 -9.99
C ASP A 529 -27.61 22.59 -10.03
N ILE A 530 -28.18 22.17 -8.89
CA ILE A 530 -28.93 20.89 -8.83
C ILE A 530 -30.45 21.01 -8.92
N GLU A 531 -31.08 22.14 -8.57
CA GLU A 531 -32.52 22.31 -8.83
C GLU A 531 -32.83 22.22 -10.34
N ALA A 532 -31.94 22.74 -11.19
CA ALA A 532 -32.10 22.70 -12.64
C ALA A 532 -31.70 21.35 -13.30
N ARG A 533 -30.92 20.51 -12.62
CA ARG A 533 -30.37 19.25 -13.16
C ARG A 533 -30.98 17.97 -12.56
N ALA A 534 -31.69 18.07 -11.45
CA ALA A 534 -32.29 16.92 -10.78
C ALA A 534 -33.26 16.17 -11.69
N GLU A 535 -34.13 16.87 -12.43
CA GLU A 535 -35.07 16.24 -13.38
C GLU A 535 -34.37 15.50 -14.52
N GLN A 536 -33.26 16.04 -15.03
CA GLN A 536 -32.51 15.47 -16.16
C GLN A 536 -31.72 14.21 -15.77
N VAL A 537 -31.19 14.18 -14.54
CA VAL A 537 -30.52 12.99 -13.98
C VAL A 537 -31.53 11.88 -13.66
N ILE A 538 -32.75 12.25 -13.26
CA ILE A 538 -33.87 11.32 -13.00
C ILE A 538 -34.36 10.69 -14.30
N GLU A 539 -34.53 11.46 -15.38
CA GLU A 539 -34.90 10.91 -16.71
C GLU A 539 -33.85 9.94 -17.25
N GLN A 540 -32.55 10.26 -17.09
CA GLN A 540 -31.48 9.40 -17.57
C GLN A 540 -31.31 8.11 -16.75
N ALA A 541 -31.64 8.13 -15.45
CA ALA A 541 -31.48 6.97 -14.56
C ALA A 541 -32.69 6.01 -14.54
N LEU A 542 -33.89 6.45 -14.96
CA LEU A 542 -35.12 5.64 -14.91
C LEU A 542 -35.58 5.10 -16.28
N ILE A 543 -35.06 5.66 -17.39
CA ILE A 543 -35.44 5.32 -18.78
C ILE A 543 -34.44 4.34 -19.44
N SER A 544 -33.20 4.22 -18.96
CA SER A 544 -32.28 3.12 -19.30
C SER A 544 -32.50 1.91 -18.41
#